data_AF-A0A956UE52-F1
#
_entry.id   AF-A0A956UE52-F1
#
_cell.length_a   1.000
_cell.length_b   1.000
_cell.length_c   1.000
_cell.angle_alpha   90.00
_cell.angle_beta   90.00
_cell.angle_gamma   90.00
#
_symmetry.space_group_name_H-M   'P 1'
#
loop_
_entity.id
_entity.type
_entity.pdbx_description
1 polymer ?
#
loop_
_entity_poly.entity_id
_entity_poly.type
_entity_poly.pdbx_seq_one_letter_code
_entity_poly.pdbx_strand_id
1 'polypeptide(L)'
;ELPVNMAQAALGATVPIPTLDGEEDVEIPPGTQSGDDFVIRGRGVPHLRGSGRGDMIVRATVVIPDELTDDQRQLLEQLAETMGTPTLPKRQKSFFERLRDAVAG
;
A
#
# COMPACT_ATOMS: atom_id res chain seq x y z
N GLU A 1 -9.28 -4.71 -0.47
CA GLU A 1 -7.88 -4.70 -0.92
C GLU A 1 -7.73 -3.65 -2.00
N LEU A 2 -6.58 -2.97 -2.06
CA LEU A 2 -6.26 -1.92 -3.02
C LEU A 2 -5.21 -2.46 -4.00
N PRO A 3 -5.59 -2.79 -5.25
CA PRO A 3 -4.65 -3.25 -6.24
C PRO A 3 -3.77 -2.10 -6.71
N VAL A 4 -2.45 -2.31 -6.67
CA VAL A 4 -1.45 -1.32 -7.09
C VAL A 4 -0.46 -2.00 -8.01
N ASN A 5 -0.12 -1.38 -9.14
CA ASN A 5 0.88 -1.98 -10.03
C ASN A 5 2.29 -1.81 -9.44
N MET A 6 3.24 -2.63 -9.88
CA MET A 6 4.62 -2.60 -9.38
C MET A 6 5.30 -1.23 -9.49
N ALA A 7 5.00 -0.44 -10.52
CA ALA A 7 5.59 0.88 -10.71
C ALA A 7 5.02 1.89 -9.70
N GLN A 8 3.70 1.89 -9.47
CA GLN A 8 3.05 2.69 -8.43
C GLN A 8 3.56 2.34 -7.05
N ALA A 9 3.73 1.05 -6.75
CA ALA A 9 4.27 0.59 -5.48
C ALA A 9 5.74 1.04 -5.27
N ALA A 10 6.57 0.96 -6.31
CA ALA A 10 7.97 1.35 -6.25
C ALA A 10 8.16 2.88 -6.17
N LEU A 11 7.43 3.64 -6.98
CA LEU A 11 7.61 5.09 -7.17
C LEU A 11 6.70 5.94 -6.28
N GLY A 12 5.66 5.34 -5.70
CA GLY A 12 4.55 6.05 -5.07
C GLY A 12 3.51 6.48 -6.09
N ALA A 13 2.29 6.69 -5.64
CA ALA A 13 1.17 7.12 -6.47
C ALA A 13 0.06 7.73 -5.63
N THR A 14 -0.78 8.55 -6.23
CA THR A 14 -2.08 8.91 -5.67
C THR A 14 -3.14 8.13 -6.43
N VAL A 15 -3.94 7.33 -5.72
CA VAL A 15 -4.99 6.51 -6.34
C VAL A 15 -6.36 6.81 -5.71
N PRO A 16 -7.42 6.95 -6.51
CA PRO A 16 -8.77 7.08 -5.98
C PRO A 16 -9.22 5.72 -5.44
N ILE A 17 -9.87 5.73 -4.29
CA ILE A 17 -10.46 4.52 -3.70
C ILE A 17 -11.95 4.73 -3.40
N PRO A 18 -12.78 3.68 -3.56
CA PRO A 18 -14.17 3.75 -3.14
C PRO A 18 -14.28 3.68 -1.62
N THR A 19 -15.00 4.63 -1.04
CA THR A 19 -15.39 4.65 0.38
C THR A 19 -16.91 4.53 0.51
N LEU A 20 -17.43 4.45 1.74
CA LEU A 20 -18.87 4.47 2.00
C LEU A 20 -19.55 5.80 1.59
N ASP A 21 -18.80 6.90 1.50
CA ASP A 21 -19.32 8.24 1.20
C ASP A 21 -19.01 8.73 -0.21
N GLY A 22 -18.39 7.88 -1.05
CA GLY A 22 -17.88 8.25 -2.38
C GLY A 22 -16.40 7.94 -2.54
N GLU A 23 -15.78 8.46 -3.58
CA GLU A 23 -14.35 8.26 -3.84
C GLU A 23 -13.48 9.22 -3.03
N GLU A 24 -12.31 8.74 -2.61
CA GLU A 24 -11.30 9.54 -1.93
C GLU A 24 -9.91 9.20 -2.45
N ASP A 25 -9.07 10.22 -2.64
CA ASP A 25 -7.69 10.04 -3.08
C ASP A 25 -6.80 9.59 -1.92
N VAL A 26 -6.05 8.52 -2.14
CA VAL A 26 -5.11 7.97 -1.17
C VAL A 26 -3.70 8.05 -1.73
N GLU A 27 -2.81 8.63 -0.93
CA GLU A 27 -1.39 8.67 -1.22
C GLU A 27 -0.74 7.33 -0.82
N ILE A 28 -0.11 6.69 -1.81
CA ILE A 28 0.72 5.50 -1.66
C ILE A 28 2.17 5.96 -1.60
N PRO A 29 2.87 5.74 -0.48
CA PRO A 29 4.28 6.07 -0.35
C PRO A 29 5.15 5.23 -1.31
N PRO A 30 6.26 5.78 -1.80
CA PRO A 30 7.25 5.01 -2.56
C PRO A 30 7.80 3.84 -1.73
N GLY A 31 7.98 2.69 -2.38
CA GLY A 31 8.46 1.47 -1.74
C GLY A 31 7.40 0.68 -0.98
N THR A 32 6.11 0.97 -1.18
CA THR A 32 5.00 0.20 -0.62
C THR A 32 5.11 -1.27 -1.00
N GLN A 33 4.96 -2.17 -0.03
CA GLN A 33 4.99 -3.61 -0.21
C GLN A 33 3.58 -4.20 -0.24
N SER A 34 3.45 -5.36 -0.87
CA SER A 34 2.19 -6.11 -0.82
C SER A 34 1.91 -6.53 0.63
N GLY A 35 0.68 -6.27 1.10
CA GLY A 35 0.27 -6.50 2.48
C GLY A 35 0.40 -5.31 3.41
N ASP A 36 0.97 -4.18 2.96
CA ASP A 36 0.99 -2.95 3.75
C ASP A 36 -0.44 -2.42 3.95
N ASP A 37 -0.74 -1.98 5.18
CA ASP A 37 -2.05 -1.47 5.57
C ASP A 37 -2.01 0.06 5.71
N PHE A 38 -2.95 0.72 5.05
CA PHE A 38 -3.19 2.16 5.12
C PHE A 38 -4.45 2.45 5.92
N VAL A 39 -4.38 3.42 6.83
CA VAL A 39 -5.51 3.81 7.68
C VAL A 39 -6.08 5.13 7.20
N ILE A 40 -7.35 5.12 6.84
CA ILE A 40 -8.08 6.29 6.36
C ILE A 40 -9.07 6.69 7.44
N ARG A 41 -8.71 7.77 8.13
CA ARG A 41 -9.36 8.18 9.37
C ARG A 41 -10.79 8.66 9.12
N GLY A 42 -11.73 8.20 9.93
CA GLY A 42 -13.13 8.65 9.89
C GLY A 42 -13.95 8.15 8.69
N ARG A 43 -13.40 7.23 7.87
CA ARG A 43 -14.07 6.63 6.71
C ARG A 43 -14.66 5.24 6.97
N GLY A 44 -14.52 4.72 8.19
CA GLY A 44 -15.08 3.45 8.62
C GLY A 44 -16.58 3.53 8.92
N VAL A 45 -17.17 2.49 9.49
CA VAL A 45 -18.62 2.47 9.75
C VAL A 45 -19.05 3.50 10.81
N PRO A 46 -20.26 4.09 10.69
CA PRO A 46 -20.82 4.94 11.74
C PRO A 46 -21.16 4.16 13.01
N HIS A 47 -21.03 4.81 14.16
CA HIS A 47 -21.36 4.20 15.45
C HIS A 47 -22.88 4.08 15.61
N LEU A 48 -23.37 2.91 16.06
CA LEU A 48 -24.80 2.64 16.19
C LEU A 48 -25.51 3.49 17.26
N ARG A 49 -24.80 4.00 18.28
CA ARG A 49 -25.36 4.70 19.45
C ARG A 49 -24.53 5.91 19.90
N GLY A 50 -23.90 6.61 18.96
CA GLY A 50 -23.03 7.75 19.28
C GLY A 50 -22.74 8.64 18.08
N SER A 51 -21.94 9.70 18.31
CA SER A 51 -21.43 10.57 17.26
C SER A 51 -20.11 10.03 16.70
N GLY A 52 -19.86 10.28 15.41
CA GLY A 52 -18.61 9.93 14.74
C GLY A 52 -18.63 8.56 14.03
N ARG A 53 -17.49 8.20 13.45
CA ARG A 53 -17.29 6.98 12.66
C ARG A 53 -15.93 6.37 12.97
N GLY A 54 -15.78 5.08 12.69
CA GLY A 54 -14.48 4.39 12.76
C GLY A 54 -13.56 4.75 11.58
N ASP A 55 -12.45 4.04 11.49
CA ASP A 55 -11.49 4.18 10.40
C ASP A 55 -11.66 3.06 9.37
N MET A 56 -11.26 3.34 8.13
CA MET A 56 -11.17 2.34 7.07
C MET A 56 -9.72 1.88 6.93
N ILE A 57 -9.50 0.56 6.95
CA ILE A 57 -8.18 -0.03 6.72
C ILE A 57 -8.16 -0.59 5.30
N VAL A 58 -7.18 -0.15 4.53
CA VAL A 58 -6.99 -0.54 3.14
C VAL A 58 -5.65 -1.26 3.02
N ARG A 59 -5.68 -2.51 2.62
CA ARG A 59 -4.48 -3.31 2.37
C ARG A 59 -4.05 -3.20 0.92
N ALA A 60 -2.82 -2.80 0.65
CA ALA A 60 -2.26 -2.82 -0.70
C ALA A 60 -1.96 -4.26 -1.14
N THR A 61 -2.32 -4.55 -2.39
CA THR A 61 -1.96 -5.79 -3.08
C THR A 61 -1.18 -5.39 -4.33
N VAL A 62 0.13 -5.63 -4.32
CA VAL A 62 0.99 -5.33 -5.48
C VAL A 62 0.75 -6.38 -6.56
N VAL A 63 0.33 -5.92 -7.74
CA VAL A 63 0.02 -6.75 -8.89
C VAL A 63 1.19 -6.71 -9.87
N ILE A 64 1.69 -7.90 -10.22
CA ILE A 64 2.68 -8.10 -11.28
C ILE A 64 1.90 -8.46 -12.56
N PRO A 65 2.17 -7.80 -13.71
CA PRO A 65 1.48 -8.12 -14.96
C PRO A 65 1.83 -9.53 -15.45
N ASP A 66 0.81 -10.27 -15.91
CA ASP A 66 0.97 -11.62 -16.48
C ASP A 66 1.52 -11.59 -17.92
N GLU A 67 1.25 -10.50 -18.65
CA GLU A 67 1.68 -10.27 -20.03
C GLU A 67 2.35 -8.90 -20.15
N LEU A 68 3.36 -8.82 -21.02
CA LEU A 68 4.12 -7.60 -21.29
C LEU A 68 4.15 -7.34 -22.79
N THR A 69 3.97 -6.07 -23.17
CA THR A 69 4.33 -5.61 -24.52
C THR A 69 5.85 -5.61 -24.70
N ASP A 70 6.33 -5.56 -25.95
CA ASP A 70 7.77 -5.50 -26.25
C ASP A 70 8.45 -4.32 -25.53
N ASP A 71 7.82 -3.14 -25.56
CA ASP A 71 8.31 -1.94 -24.88
C ASP A 71 8.39 -2.14 -23.35
N GLN A 72 7.35 -2.72 -22.73
CA GLN A 72 7.32 -2.96 -21.29
C GLN A 72 8.39 -3.98 -20.87
N ARG A 73 8.59 -5.03 -21.67
CA ARG A 73 9.66 -6.02 -21.46
C ARG A 73 11.03 -5.36 -21.49
N GLN A 74 11.31 -4.56 -22.52
CA GLN A 74 12.60 -3.87 -22.64
C GLN A 74 12.88 -2.98 -21.42
N LEU A 75 11.88 -2.23 -20.94
CA LEU A 75 12.02 -1.37 -19.76
C LEU A 75 12.29 -2.18 -18.49
N LEU A 76 11.63 -3.32 -18.31
CA LEU A 76 11.83 -4.19 -17.16
C LEU A 76 13.18 -4.92 -17.19
N GLU A 77 13.68 -5.29 -18.37
CA GLU A 77 15.03 -5.85 -18.55
C GLU A 77 16.10 -4.82 -18.19
N GLN A 78 15.97 -3.57 -18.66
CA GLN A 78 16.87 -2.48 -18.28
C GLN A 78 16.83 -2.21 -16.77
N LEU A 79 15.64 -2.19 -16.18
CA LEU A 79 15.51 -2.05 -14.73
C LEU A 79 16.22 -3.21 -14.01
N ALA A 80 16.01 -4.45 -14.46
CA ALA A 80 16.61 -5.64 -13.85
C ALA A 80 18.14 -5.61 -13.86
N GLU A 81 18.78 -5.09 -14.91
CA GLU A 81 20.24 -4.90 -14.97
C GLU A 81 20.76 -3.93 -13.89
N THR A 82 19.94 -2.96 -13.48
CA THR A 82 20.28 -2.02 -12.41
C THR A 82 19.98 -2.55 -11.01
N MET A 83 19.19 -3.63 -10.90
CA MET A 83 18.80 -4.21 -9.62
C MET A 83 19.84 -5.24 -9.15
N GLY A 84 20.23 -5.15 -7.88
CA GLY A 84 21.10 -6.14 -7.24
C GLY A 84 20.36 -7.46 -6.94
N THR A 85 21.04 -8.38 -6.24
CA THR A 85 20.43 -9.64 -5.79
C THR A 85 19.19 -9.38 -4.94
N PRO A 86 18.02 -9.95 -5.28
CA PRO A 86 16.81 -9.77 -4.49
C PRO A 86 17.01 -10.26 -3.05
N THR A 87 16.74 -9.39 -2.09
CA THR A 87 16.65 -9.78 -0.67
C THR A 87 15.21 -9.67 -0.23
N LEU A 88 14.72 -10.63 0.54
CA LEU A 88 13.41 -10.49 1.17
C LEU A 88 13.39 -9.21 2.01
N PRO A 89 12.38 -8.34 1.86
CA PRO A 89 12.27 -7.16 2.68
C PRO A 89 12.26 -7.60 4.14
N LYS A 90 13.21 -7.10 4.94
CA LYS A 90 13.16 -7.28 6.39
C LYS A 90 11.84 -6.66 6.81
N ARG A 91 10.88 -7.48 7.25
CA ARG A 91 9.56 -7.02 7.74
C ARG A 91 9.80 -5.78 8.59
N GLN A 92 9.50 -4.59 8.04
CA GLN A 92 9.68 -3.39 8.83
C GLN A 92 8.70 -3.53 9.98
N LYS A 93 9.23 -3.60 11.21
CA LYS A 93 8.39 -3.57 12.42
C LYS A 93 7.41 -2.43 12.24
N SER A 94 6.13 -2.76 12.11
CA SER A 94 5.08 -1.77 11.89
C SER A 94 5.17 -0.72 13.00
N PHE A 95 4.86 0.54 12.70
CA PHE A 95 4.95 1.64 13.66
C PHE A 95 4.21 1.35 14.97
N PHE A 96 3.15 0.53 14.91
CA PHE A 96 2.43 0.00 16.08
C PHE A 96 3.22 -1.03 16.90
N GLU A 97 4.01 -1.90 16.26
CA GLU A 97 4.92 -2.82 16.96
C GLU A 97 6.03 -2.05 17.67
N ARG A 98 6.56 -0.99 17.04
CA ARG A 98 7.55 -0.10 17.70
C ARG A 98 6.95 0.63 18.90
N LEU A 99 5.71 1.10 18.80
CA LEU A 99 5.01 1.78 19.89
C LEU A 99 4.66 0.81 21.04
N ARG A 100 4.20 -0.41 20.72
CA ARG A 100 3.97 -1.46 21.73
C ARG A 100 5.28 -1.82 22.46
N ASP A 101 6.37 -2.02 21.71
CA ASP A 101 7.69 -2.33 22.28
C ASP A 101 8.19 -1.21 23.22
N ALA A 102 7.85 0.05 22.95
CA ALA A 102 8.25 1.20 23.77
C ALA A 102 7.42 1.43 25.04
N VAL A 103 6.21 0.83 25.12
CA VAL A 103 5.31 0.94 26.29
C VAL A 103 5.31 -0.36 27.13
N ALA A 104 5.73 -1.48 26.53
CA ALA A 104 5.87 -2.77 27.21
C ALA A 104 7.26 -2.99 27.87
N GLY A 105 8.13 -1.97 27.83
CA GLY A 105 9.38 -1.88 28.59
C GLY A 105 9.33 -0.71 29.57
#